data_AF-A1S035-F1
#
_entry.id   AF-A1S035-F1
#
_cell.length_a   1.000
_cell.length_b   1.000
_cell.length_c   1.000
_cell.angle_alpha   90.00
_cell.angle_beta   90.00
_cell.angle_gamma   90.00
#
_symmetry.space_group_name_H-M   'P 1'
#
loop_
_entity.id
_entity.type
_entity.pdbx_description
1 polymer ?
#
loop_
_entity_poly.entity_id
_entity_poly.type
_entity_poly.pdbx_seq_one_letter_code
_entity_poly.pdbx_strand_id
1 'polypeptide(L)'
;MRLLGVLLVAAVLLAPLAWGQPTLRIVAYDGTSLAGALVRVSTLDGRVYEFTLNPAAPFTVKDVVKGVLRVEVVSWKGVPVNYEKTVTVYENSTLVVPSIGRLTVAVKGARGQALPGALVTISRGGVTVEEGSAGSSGIYSTLLPAGTYEVAVAYGGRSARVEAVVEPSRESRVEAALDVVAEVGGWALSASELLGVSLLAVLAVFAVYVALYEYASWRKRRAARVVAPGG
;
A
#
# COMPACT_ATOMS: atom_id res chain seq x y z
N MET A 1 -46.07 43.16 24.93
CA MET A 1 -45.84 41.70 24.81
C MET A 1 -46.38 41.06 23.52
N ARG A 2 -46.90 41.80 22.53
CA ARG A 2 -47.44 41.22 21.28
C ARG A 2 -46.52 41.31 20.05
N LEU A 3 -45.39 42.03 20.15
CA LEU A 3 -44.46 42.25 19.02
C LEU A 3 -43.28 41.26 18.98
N LEU A 4 -42.88 40.70 20.13
CA LEU A 4 -41.78 39.72 20.21
C LEU A 4 -42.19 38.31 19.73
N GLY A 5 -43.47 37.94 19.87
CA GLY A 5 -43.97 36.64 19.39
C GLY A 5 -44.10 36.56 17.87
N VAL A 6 -44.40 37.67 17.19
CA VAL A 6 -44.59 37.70 15.74
C VAL A 6 -43.26 37.64 14.98
N LEU A 7 -42.20 38.22 15.54
CA LEU A 7 -40.85 38.18 14.97
C LEU A 7 -40.20 36.79 15.08
N LEU A 8 -40.51 36.02 16.12
CA LEU A 8 -39.98 34.67 16.32
C LEU A 8 -40.67 33.63 15.43
N VAL A 9 -41.96 33.82 15.14
CA VAL A 9 -42.71 32.97 14.17
C VAL A 9 -42.31 33.28 12.72
N ALA A 10 -42.00 34.54 12.40
CA ALA A 10 -41.51 34.92 11.06
C ALA A 10 -40.08 34.44 10.77
N ALA A 11 -39.22 34.33 11.79
CA ALA A 11 -37.84 33.84 11.62
C ALA A 11 -37.76 32.32 11.38
N VAL A 12 -38.72 31.53 11.85
CA VAL A 12 -38.80 30.08 11.60
C VAL A 12 -39.31 29.77 10.19
N LEU A 13 -40.04 30.69 9.55
CA LEU A 13 -40.54 30.54 8.17
C LEU A 13 -39.54 30.98 7.07
N LEU A 14 -38.39 31.53 7.45
CA LEU A 14 -37.32 31.96 6.54
C LEU A 14 -36.03 31.15 6.68
N ALA A 15 -36.00 30.11 7.53
CA ALA A 15 -34.97 29.10 7.41
C ALA A 15 -35.15 28.45 6.04
N PRO A 16 -34.20 28.56 5.10
CA PRO A 16 -34.24 27.69 3.93
C PRO A 16 -34.26 26.27 4.49
N LEU A 17 -35.36 25.57 4.26
CA LEU A 17 -35.37 24.12 4.22
C LEU A 17 -34.33 23.76 3.17
N ALA A 18 -33.08 23.62 3.60
CA ALA A 18 -32.03 23.04 2.79
C ALA A 18 -32.43 21.57 2.64
N TRP A 19 -33.35 21.30 1.71
CA TRP A 19 -33.57 19.97 1.20
C TRP A 19 -32.21 19.53 0.66
N GLY A 20 -31.50 18.74 1.45
CA GLY A 20 -30.20 18.22 1.08
C GLY A 20 -30.36 17.52 -0.27
N GLN A 21 -29.68 18.04 -1.29
CA GLN A 21 -29.71 17.41 -2.60
C GLN A 21 -29.16 15.99 -2.45
N PRO A 22 -29.82 14.99 -3.02
CA PRO A 22 -29.42 13.62 -2.79
C PRO A 22 -28.03 13.39 -3.36
N THR A 23 -27.19 12.71 -2.58
CA THR A 23 -25.80 12.44 -2.94
C THR A 23 -25.62 10.99 -3.37
N LEU A 24 -24.69 10.77 -4.29
CA LEU A 24 -24.28 9.43 -4.71
C LEU A 24 -22.84 9.16 -4.24
N ARG A 25 -22.68 8.17 -3.37
CA ARG A 25 -21.37 7.64 -2.97
C ARG A 25 -20.99 6.47 -3.87
N ILE A 26 -19.74 6.41 -4.30
CA ILE A 26 -19.22 5.30 -5.11
C ILE A 26 -18.08 4.63 -4.33
N VAL A 27 -18.23 3.33 -4.09
CA VAL A 27 -17.38 2.56 -3.18
C VAL A 27 -17.05 1.17 -3.74
N ALA A 28 -15.97 0.58 -3.24
CA ALA A 28 -15.68 -0.84 -3.40
C ALA A 28 -16.63 -1.72 -2.56
N TYR A 29 -16.52 -3.03 -2.72
CA TYR A 29 -17.33 -4.03 -2.01
C TYR A 29 -17.19 -3.97 -0.47
N ASP A 30 -16.06 -3.47 0.04
CA ASP A 30 -15.76 -3.32 1.46
C ASP A 30 -16.17 -1.94 2.01
N GLY A 31 -16.81 -1.09 1.20
CA GLY A 31 -17.21 0.27 1.56
C GLY A 31 -16.12 1.33 1.39
N THR A 32 -14.90 0.94 1.00
CA THR A 32 -13.81 1.89 0.74
C THR A 32 -14.16 2.80 -0.43
N SER A 33 -13.92 4.09 -0.30
CA SER A 33 -14.20 5.05 -1.37
C SER A 33 -13.24 4.88 -2.54
N LEU A 34 -13.76 4.92 -3.77
CA LEU A 34 -12.96 4.93 -5.00
C LEU A 34 -12.47 6.34 -5.36
N ALA A 35 -11.95 7.07 -4.36
CA ALA A 35 -11.44 8.43 -4.55
C ALA A 35 -10.42 8.45 -5.70
N GLY A 36 -10.50 9.47 -6.56
CA GLY A 36 -9.67 9.58 -7.77
C GLY A 36 -10.19 8.79 -8.98
N ALA A 37 -11.30 8.05 -8.88
CA ALA A 37 -11.89 7.38 -10.04
C ALA A 37 -12.42 8.38 -11.06
N LEU A 38 -12.18 8.12 -12.35
CA LEU A 38 -12.85 8.82 -13.44
C LEU A 38 -14.25 8.25 -13.60
N VAL A 39 -15.26 9.09 -13.39
CA VAL A 39 -16.67 8.70 -13.42
C VAL A 39 -17.39 9.52 -14.48
N ARG A 40 -18.22 8.86 -15.26
CA ARG A 40 -19.14 9.47 -16.20
C ARG A 40 -20.57 9.20 -15.76
N VAL A 41 -21.36 10.26 -15.69
CA VAL A 41 -22.77 10.20 -15.31
C VAL A 41 -23.58 10.72 -16.49
N SER A 42 -24.54 9.93 -16.96
CA SER A 42 -25.46 10.31 -18.02
C SER A 42 -26.90 10.35 -17.50
N THR A 43 -27.60 11.44 -17.81
CA THR A 43 -29.04 11.60 -17.50
C THR A 43 -29.88 10.96 -18.60
N LEU A 44 -31.13 10.62 -18.30
CA LEU A 44 -32.07 10.15 -19.34
C LEU A 44 -32.27 11.17 -20.48
N ASP A 45 -32.11 12.46 -20.20
CA ASP A 45 -32.20 13.53 -21.20
C ASP A 45 -30.95 13.65 -22.12
N GLY A 46 -29.98 12.74 -21.99
CA GLY A 46 -28.77 12.71 -22.82
C GLY A 46 -27.62 13.62 -22.38
N ARG A 47 -27.75 14.37 -21.27
CA ARG A 47 -26.64 15.13 -20.69
C ARG A 47 -25.61 14.18 -20.09
N VAL A 48 -24.33 14.48 -20.30
CA VAL A 48 -23.20 13.70 -19.79
C VAL A 48 -22.29 14.59 -18.96
N TYR A 49 -21.95 14.11 -17.77
CA TYR A 49 -21.03 14.75 -16.84
C TYR A 49 -19.87 13.81 -16.61
N GLU A 50 -18.64 14.30 -16.75
CA GLU A 50 -17.43 13.54 -16.48
C GLU A 50 -16.63 14.26 -15.40
N PHE A 51 -16.20 13.52 -14.38
CA PHE A 51 -15.47 14.09 -13.24
C PHE A 51 -14.61 13.04 -12.54
N THR A 52 -13.64 13.53 -11.77
CA THR A 52 -12.85 12.70 -10.86
C THR A 52 -13.54 12.65 -9.49
N LEU A 53 -13.77 11.45 -8.96
CA LEU A 53 -14.46 11.25 -7.69
C LEU A 53 -13.64 11.84 -6.53
N ASN A 54 -14.23 12.80 -5.82
CA ASN A 54 -13.66 13.35 -4.59
C ASN A 54 -14.64 13.12 -3.41
N PRO A 55 -14.28 12.33 -2.39
CA PRO A 55 -15.15 12.08 -1.24
C PRO A 55 -15.54 13.34 -0.47
N ALA A 56 -14.71 14.38 -0.49
CA ALA A 56 -14.97 15.66 0.18
C ALA A 56 -15.97 16.55 -0.59
N ALA A 57 -16.20 16.26 -1.88
CA ALA A 57 -17.11 16.98 -2.76
C ALA A 57 -17.97 15.97 -3.54
N PRO A 58 -18.96 15.33 -2.89
CA PRO A 58 -19.76 14.30 -3.53
C PRO A 58 -20.53 14.87 -4.72
N PHE A 59 -20.71 14.05 -5.76
CA PHE A 59 -21.53 14.43 -6.90
C PHE A 59 -22.96 14.69 -6.44
N THR A 60 -23.43 15.90 -6.73
CA THR A 60 -24.76 16.36 -6.34
C THR A 60 -25.69 16.28 -7.53
N VAL A 61 -26.80 15.55 -7.39
CA VAL A 61 -27.77 15.36 -8.46
C VAL A 61 -28.66 16.60 -8.56
N LYS A 62 -28.40 17.48 -9.53
CA LYS A 62 -29.21 18.68 -9.81
C LYS A 62 -30.07 18.47 -11.05
N ASP A 63 -31.36 18.76 -10.94
CA ASP A 63 -32.30 18.86 -12.05
C ASP A 63 -32.31 17.63 -12.98
N VAL A 64 -32.26 16.43 -12.40
CA VAL A 64 -32.31 15.16 -13.15
C VAL A 64 -33.74 14.62 -13.13
N VAL A 65 -34.35 14.53 -14.31
CA VAL A 65 -35.71 14.02 -14.48
C VAL A 65 -35.81 12.62 -13.88
N LYS A 66 -36.73 12.46 -12.90
CA LYS A 66 -36.96 11.22 -12.12
C LYS A 66 -35.78 10.72 -11.28
N GLY A 67 -34.67 11.47 -11.17
CA GLY A 67 -33.47 11.07 -10.43
C GLY A 67 -32.73 9.85 -11.01
N VAL A 68 -33.06 9.42 -12.24
CA VAL A 68 -32.44 8.25 -12.86
C VAL A 68 -31.16 8.66 -13.59
N LEU A 69 -30.06 8.00 -13.24
CA LEU A 69 -28.73 8.24 -13.75
C LEU A 69 -28.10 6.94 -14.24
N ARG A 70 -27.46 6.95 -15.41
CA ARG A 70 -26.52 5.91 -15.81
C ARG A 70 -25.13 6.33 -15.38
N VAL A 71 -24.56 5.60 -14.44
CA VAL A 71 -23.25 5.88 -13.84
C VAL A 71 -22.26 4.87 -14.36
N GLU A 72 -21.21 5.36 -14.99
CA GLU A 72 -20.08 4.60 -15.51
C GLU A 72 -18.83 4.97 -14.71
N VAL A 73 -18.22 3.98 -14.07
CA VAL A 73 -16.88 4.10 -13.50
C VAL A 73 -15.89 3.69 -14.60
N VAL A 74 -15.31 4.69 -15.25
CA VAL A 74 -14.46 4.52 -16.43
C VAL A 74 -13.12 3.89 -16.05
N SER A 75 -12.41 4.51 -15.10
CA SER A 75 -11.11 4.03 -14.64
C SER A 75 -10.84 4.42 -13.20
N TRP A 76 -9.99 3.66 -12.52
CA TRP A 76 -9.51 3.98 -11.18
C TRP A 76 -8.05 3.57 -11.04
N LYS A 77 -7.23 4.43 -10.40
CA LYS A 77 -5.76 4.28 -10.33
C LYS A 77 -5.10 4.10 -11.71
N GLY A 78 -5.62 4.77 -12.74
CA GLY A 78 -5.15 4.63 -14.12
C GLY A 78 -5.52 3.31 -14.81
N VAL A 79 -6.27 2.43 -14.15
CA VAL A 79 -6.70 1.14 -14.72
C VAL A 79 -8.17 1.22 -15.17
N PRO A 80 -8.51 0.78 -16.39
CA PRO A 80 -9.89 0.72 -16.85
C PRO A 80 -10.74 -0.20 -15.95
N VAL A 81 -11.89 0.32 -15.53
CA VAL A 81 -12.90 -0.41 -14.75
C VAL A 81 -14.10 -0.73 -15.63
N ASN A 82 -14.54 0.21 -16.47
CA ASN A 82 -15.66 0.09 -17.41
C ASN A 82 -16.93 -0.52 -16.78
N TYR A 83 -17.20 -0.18 -15.52
CA TYR A 83 -18.39 -0.67 -14.81
C TYR A 83 -19.51 0.33 -14.97
N GLU A 84 -20.67 -0.14 -15.43
CA GLU A 84 -21.83 0.71 -15.65
C GLU A 84 -23.04 0.21 -14.86
N LYS A 85 -23.78 1.12 -14.24
CA LYS A 85 -25.04 0.82 -13.58
C LYS A 85 -26.01 1.99 -13.68
N THR A 86 -27.28 1.67 -13.94
CA THR A 86 -28.37 2.63 -13.78
C THR A 86 -28.77 2.71 -12.31
N VAL A 87 -28.76 3.90 -11.74
CA VAL A 87 -29.09 4.20 -10.35
C VAL A 87 -30.22 5.22 -10.32
N THR A 88 -31.20 4.99 -9.46
CA THR A 88 -32.26 5.95 -9.20
C THR A 88 -31.98 6.64 -7.86
N VAL A 89 -31.75 7.94 -7.91
CA VAL A 89 -31.30 8.76 -6.78
C VAL A 89 -32.44 9.67 -6.33
N TYR A 90 -33.23 9.18 -5.37
CA TYR A 90 -34.24 9.96 -4.66
C TYR A 90 -33.76 10.47 -3.30
N GLU A 91 -32.79 9.75 -2.73
CA GLU A 91 -32.15 10.03 -1.45
C GLU A 91 -30.66 9.69 -1.53
N ASN A 92 -29.93 9.86 -0.43
CA ASN A 92 -28.52 9.48 -0.36
C ASN A 92 -28.35 8.00 -0.69
N SER A 93 -27.58 7.71 -1.75
CA SER A 93 -27.42 6.36 -2.29
C SER A 93 -25.95 5.98 -2.37
N THR A 94 -25.70 4.67 -2.32
CA THR A 94 -24.35 4.11 -2.44
C THR A 94 -24.31 3.13 -3.61
N LEU A 95 -23.43 3.41 -4.58
CA LEU A 95 -23.10 2.52 -5.68
C LEU A 95 -21.86 1.71 -5.33
N VAL A 96 -22.06 0.40 -5.16
CA VAL A 96 -20.97 -0.56 -4.98
C VAL A 96 -20.47 -1.01 -6.36
N VAL A 97 -19.16 -0.95 -6.56
CA VAL A 97 -18.47 -1.40 -7.78
C VAL A 97 -17.87 -2.80 -7.52
N PRO A 98 -18.47 -3.87 -8.08
CA PRO A 98 -18.07 -5.24 -7.75
C PRO A 98 -16.77 -5.66 -8.43
N SER A 99 -16.34 -4.96 -9.48
CA SER A 99 -15.10 -5.23 -10.22
C SER A 99 -13.83 -4.77 -9.51
N ILE A 100 -13.92 -4.36 -8.24
CA ILE A 100 -12.77 -4.02 -7.40
C ILE A 100 -12.50 -5.17 -6.43
N GLY A 101 -11.25 -5.60 -6.32
CA GLY A 101 -10.78 -6.63 -5.40
C GLY A 101 -9.67 -6.12 -4.49
N ARG A 102 -9.34 -6.91 -3.46
CA ARG A 102 -8.18 -6.65 -2.59
C ARG A 102 -7.01 -7.54 -3.02
N LEU A 103 -5.85 -6.93 -3.20
CA LEU A 103 -4.58 -7.64 -3.34
C LEU A 103 -3.83 -7.55 -2.02
N THR A 104 -3.44 -8.70 -1.47
CA THR A 104 -2.58 -8.82 -0.30
C THR A 104 -1.27 -9.48 -0.71
N VAL A 105 -0.17 -8.74 -0.59
CA VAL A 105 1.19 -9.17 -0.90
C VAL A 105 1.90 -9.49 0.40
N ALA A 106 2.32 -10.73 0.59
CA ALA A 106 3.19 -11.13 1.69
C ALA A 106 4.64 -11.19 1.22
N VAL A 107 5.48 -10.28 1.72
CA VAL A 107 6.91 -10.20 1.41
C VAL A 107 7.69 -10.98 2.45
N LYS A 108 8.38 -12.03 2.00
CA LYS A 108 9.12 -12.96 2.87
C LYS A 108 10.58 -13.07 2.48
N GLY A 109 11.43 -13.33 3.46
CA GLY A 109 12.82 -13.74 3.24
C GLY A 109 12.95 -15.23 2.98
N ALA A 110 14.19 -15.69 2.78
CA ALA A 110 14.53 -17.05 2.42
C ALA A 110 14.12 -18.11 3.47
N ARG A 111 13.96 -17.71 4.75
CA ARG A 111 13.48 -18.60 5.83
C ARG A 111 11.99 -18.44 6.11
N GLY A 112 11.26 -17.78 5.21
CA GLY A 112 9.84 -17.48 5.39
C GLY A 112 9.56 -16.36 6.39
N GLN A 113 10.59 -15.69 6.92
CA GLN A 113 10.42 -14.56 7.82
C GLN A 113 9.85 -13.34 7.10
N ALA A 114 9.00 -12.57 7.78
CA ALA A 114 8.46 -11.32 7.26
C ALA A 114 9.58 -10.29 7.01
N LEU A 115 9.46 -9.52 5.91
CA LEU A 115 10.36 -8.41 5.60
C LEU A 115 9.62 -7.07 5.71
N PRO A 116 9.54 -6.48 6.93
CA PRO A 116 8.86 -5.20 7.12
C PRO A 116 9.61 -4.06 6.42
N GLY A 117 8.87 -3.10 5.87
CA GLY A 117 9.43 -1.98 5.12
C GLY A 117 9.86 -2.32 3.69
N ALA A 118 9.68 -3.56 3.22
CA ALA A 118 9.90 -3.90 1.82
C ALA A 118 9.02 -3.06 0.90
N LEU A 119 9.61 -2.46 -0.13
CA LEU A 119 8.90 -1.71 -1.15
C LEU A 119 8.11 -2.69 -2.03
N VAL A 120 6.84 -2.38 -2.26
CA VAL A 120 5.94 -3.13 -3.13
C VAL A 120 5.45 -2.18 -4.21
N THR A 121 5.81 -2.46 -5.46
CA THR A 121 5.39 -1.71 -6.64
C THR A 121 4.52 -2.62 -7.48
N ILE A 122 3.28 -2.19 -7.74
CA ILE A 122 2.30 -2.95 -8.50
C ILE A 122 2.09 -2.26 -9.84
N SER A 123 2.22 -3.01 -10.92
CA SER A 123 2.14 -2.48 -12.28
C SER A 123 1.24 -3.31 -13.18
N ARG A 124 0.73 -2.68 -14.24
CA ARG A 124 -0.06 -3.33 -15.28
C ARG A 124 0.32 -2.74 -16.64
N GLY A 125 0.70 -3.60 -17.57
CA GLY A 125 1.14 -3.16 -18.91
C GLY A 125 2.36 -2.22 -18.87
N GLY A 126 3.27 -2.41 -17.89
CA GLY A 126 4.47 -1.59 -17.72
C GLY A 126 4.24 -0.24 -17.02
N VAL A 127 3.01 0.08 -16.60
CA VAL A 127 2.70 1.31 -15.87
C VAL A 127 2.48 0.99 -14.39
N THR A 128 3.13 1.74 -13.50
CA THR A 128 2.89 1.64 -12.05
C THR A 128 1.48 2.12 -11.70
N VAL A 129 0.72 1.25 -11.06
CA VAL A 129 -0.67 1.48 -10.63
C VAL A 129 -0.74 1.88 -9.16
N GLU A 130 0.11 1.27 -8.34
CA GLU A 130 0.17 1.49 -6.90
C GLU A 130 1.60 1.22 -6.41
N GLU A 131 2.03 1.96 -5.39
CA GLU A 131 3.25 1.71 -4.65
C GLU A 131 3.03 1.86 -3.14
N GLY A 132 3.75 1.09 -2.33
CA GLY A 132 3.77 1.25 -0.89
C GLY A 132 4.81 0.37 -0.22
N SER A 133 4.83 0.37 1.12
CA SER A 133 5.75 -0.47 1.90
C SER A 133 4.98 -1.51 2.71
N ALA A 134 5.55 -2.71 2.82
CA ALA A 134 5.05 -3.76 3.69
C ALA A 134 5.09 -3.32 5.16
N GLY A 135 4.03 -3.63 5.91
CA GLY A 135 3.95 -3.34 7.35
C GLY A 135 4.85 -4.23 8.20
N SER A 136 4.71 -4.16 9.53
CA SER A 136 5.52 -4.94 10.49
C SER A 136 5.42 -6.46 10.30
N SER A 137 4.31 -6.95 9.76
CA SER A 137 4.08 -8.37 9.43
C SER A 137 4.63 -8.79 8.07
N GLY A 138 5.30 -7.89 7.33
CA GLY A 138 5.72 -8.14 5.94
C GLY A 138 4.55 -8.18 4.96
N ILE A 139 3.39 -7.64 5.34
CA ILE A 139 2.17 -7.64 4.51
C ILE A 139 1.90 -6.24 4.00
N TYR A 140 1.59 -6.13 2.71
CA TYR A 140 1.04 -4.95 2.06
C TYR A 140 -0.30 -5.31 1.42
N SER A 141 -1.34 -4.50 1.66
CA SER A 141 -2.66 -4.73 1.08
C SER A 141 -3.20 -3.47 0.44
N THR A 142 -3.78 -3.60 -0.75
CA THR A 142 -4.41 -2.49 -1.48
C THR A 142 -5.63 -2.97 -2.27
N LEU A 143 -6.53 -2.05 -2.60
CA LEU A 143 -7.65 -2.31 -3.51
C LEU A 143 -7.26 -1.93 -4.93
N LEU A 144 -7.62 -2.79 -5.88
CA LEU A 144 -7.34 -2.63 -7.30
C LEU A 144 -8.53 -3.12 -8.13
N PRO A 145 -8.74 -2.59 -9.35
CA PRO A 145 -9.64 -3.22 -10.30
C PRO A 145 -9.22 -4.67 -10.59
N ALA A 146 -10.20 -5.54 -10.80
CA ALA A 146 -9.95 -6.94 -11.12
C ALA A 146 -9.10 -7.07 -12.40
N GLY A 147 -8.19 -8.04 -12.40
CA GLY A 147 -7.25 -8.26 -13.49
C GLY A 147 -5.90 -8.79 -13.04
N THR A 148 -4.99 -8.92 -13.99
CA THR A 148 -3.63 -9.42 -13.77
C THR A 148 -2.64 -8.25 -13.62
N TYR A 149 -1.74 -8.37 -12.66
CA TYR A 149 -0.74 -7.37 -12.30
C TYR A 149 0.63 -8.01 -12.13
N GLU A 150 1.68 -7.25 -12.42
CA GLU A 150 3.06 -7.58 -12.04
C GLU A 150 3.38 -6.87 -10.72
N VAL A 151 3.72 -7.66 -9.70
CA VAL A 151 4.11 -7.18 -8.37
C VAL A 151 5.62 -7.30 -8.27
N ALA A 152 6.31 -6.16 -8.22
CA ALA A 152 7.72 -6.08 -7.91
C ALA A 152 7.90 -5.76 -6.43
N VAL A 153 8.73 -6.53 -5.75
CA VAL A 153 9.10 -6.26 -4.35
C VAL A 153 10.59 -6.01 -4.25
N ALA A 154 10.99 -5.07 -3.39
CA ALA A 154 12.38 -4.74 -3.16
C ALA A 154 12.68 -4.53 -1.66
N TYR A 155 13.80 -5.07 -1.20
CA TYR A 155 14.26 -4.92 0.19
C TYR A 155 15.77 -5.14 0.28
N GLY A 156 16.48 -4.24 0.95
CA GLY A 156 17.93 -4.39 1.22
C GLY A 156 18.76 -4.71 -0.01
N GLY A 157 18.51 -4.01 -1.14
CA GLY A 157 19.22 -4.20 -2.41
C GLY A 157 18.80 -5.42 -3.23
N ARG A 158 17.82 -6.21 -2.76
CA ARG A 158 17.27 -7.37 -3.49
C ARG A 158 15.90 -7.05 -4.05
N SER A 159 15.56 -7.72 -5.15
CA SER A 159 14.25 -7.59 -5.78
C SER A 159 13.73 -8.91 -6.32
N ALA A 160 12.43 -9.10 -6.31
CA ALA A 160 11.72 -10.20 -6.96
C ALA A 160 10.47 -9.66 -7.67
N ARG A 161 9.99 -10.41 -8.66
CA ARG A 161 8.75 -10.09 -9.36
C ARG A 161 7.84 -11.30 -9.41
N VAL A 162 6.56 -11.08 -9.21
CA VAL A 162 5.54 -12.13 -9.19
C VAL A 162 4.30 -11.62 -9.91
N GLU A 163 3.64 -12.49 -10.66
CA GLU A 163 2.33 -12.19 -11.23
C GLU A 163 1.24 -12.41 -10.17
N ALA A 164 0.27 -11.50 -10.10
CA ALA A 164 -0.88 -11.61 -9.22
C ALA A 164 -2.18 -11.37 -9.98
N VAL A 165 -3.18 -12.21 -9.71
CA VAL A 165 -4.54 -12.06 -10.24
C VAL A 165 -5.43 -11.53 -9.13
N VAL A 166 -6.04 -10.37 -9.36
CA VAL A 166 -7.00 -9.75 -8.45
C VAL A 166 -8.42 -10.15 -8.85
N GLU A 167 -9.10 -10.86 -7.95
CA GLU A 167 -10.49 -11.28 -8.15
C GLU A 167 -11.49 -10.18 -7.76
N PRO A 168 -12.63 -10.06 -8.46
CA PRO A 168 -13.65 -9.09 -8.13
C PRO A 168 -14.28 -9.38 -6.75
N SER A 169 -14.45 -8.34 -5.94
CA SER A 169 -15.13 -8.37 -4.63
C SER A 169 -14.57 -9.38 -3.62
N ARG A 170 -13.30 -9.77 -3.77
CA ARG A 170 -12.63 -10.76 -2.92
C ARG A 170 -11.19 -10.35 -2.64
N GLU A 171 -10.60 -11.03 -1.66
CA GLU A 171 -9.17 -10.92 -1.36
C GLU A 171 -8.38 -11.99 -2.12
N SER A 172 -7.40 -11.52 -2.89
CA SER A 172 -6.39 -12.31 -3.56
C SER A 172 -5.07 -12.17 -2.81
N ARG A 173 -4.40 -13.29 -2.52
CA ARG A 173 -3.13 -13.29 -1.79
C ARG A 173 -2.01 -13.84 -2.65
N VAL A 174 -0.88 -13.13 -2.67
CA VAL A 174 0.35 -13.55 -3.35
C VAL A 174 1.52 -13.47 -2.37
N GLU A 175 2.47 -14.40 -2.51
CA GLU A 175 3.71 -14.38 -1.73
C GLU A 175 4.88 -14.04 -2.65
N ALA A 176 5.71 -13.11 -2.21
CA ALA A 176 6.93 -12.72 -2.90
C ALA A 176 8.12 -12.96 -1.98
N ALA A 177 9.01 -13.89 -2.38
CA ALA A 177 10.16 -14.27 -1.60
C ALA A 177 11.44 -13.59 -2.11
N LEU A 178 12.24 -13.07 -1.19
CA LEU A 178 13.57 -12.51 -1.44
C LEU A 178 14.62 -13.38 -0.76
N ASP A 179 15.81 -13.48 -1.38
CA ASP A 179 16.95 -14.21 -0.80
C ASP A 179 17.63 -13.42 0.33
N VAL A 180 16.85 -13.15 1.38
CA VAL A 180 17.28 -12.49 2.62
C VAL A 180 17.17 -13.50 3.74
N VAL A 181 18.27 -13.79 4.40
CA VAL A 181 18.32 -14.73 5.54
C VAL A 181 18.38 -13.97 6.86
N ALA A 182 19.18 -12.92 6.93
CA ALA A 182 19.40 -12.12 8.13
C ALA A 182 19.64 -10.65 7.78
N GLU A 183 19.44 -9.77 8.76
CA GLU A 183 19.83 -8.37 8.67
C GLU A 183 20.87 -8.10 9.77
N VAL A 184 22.04 -7.60 9.39
CA VAL A 184 23.12 -7.27 10.32
C VAL A 184 23.57 -5.84 10.06
N GLY A 185 23.37 -4.96 11.03
CA GLY A 185 23.75 -3.54 10.91
C GLY A 185 23.05 -2.77 9.79
N GLY A 186 21.81 -3.15 9.44
CA GLY A 186 21.04 -2.56 8.34
C GLY A 186 21.28 -3.20 6.97
N TRP A 187 22.17 -4.20 6.89
CA TRP A 187 22.47 -4.91 5.65
C TRP A 187 21.71 -6.22 5.62
N ALA A 188 20.83 -6.37 4.62
CA ALA A 188 20.21 -7.64 4.32
C ALA A 188 21.26 -8.59 3.72
N LEU A 189 21.39 -9.79 4.28
CA LEU A 189 22.37 -10.79 3.88
C LEU A 189 21.68 -12.05 3.36
N SER A 190 22.22 -12.62 2.27
CA SER A 190 21.85 -13.95 1.80
C SER A 190 22.56 -15.03 2.62
N ALA A 191 22.23 -16.30 2.37
CA ALA A 191 22.89 -17.42 3.04
C ALA A 191 24.41 -17.42 2.79
N SER A 192 24.85 -17.21 1.54
CA SER A 192 26.27 -17.23 1.16
C SER A 192 27.04 -16.05 1.76
N GLU A 193 26.43 -14.87 1.80
CA GLU A 193 27.04 -13.68 2.40
C GLU A 193 27.18 -13.82 3.91
N LEU A 194 26.14 -14.34 4.58
CA LEU A 194 26.19 -14.61 6.01
C LEU A 194 27.29 -15.62 6.36
N LEU A 195 27.41 -16.70 5.58
CA LEU A 195 28.50 -17.68 5.74
C LEU A 195 29.88 -17.07 5.48
N GLY A 196 30.02 -16.24 4.44
CA GLY A 196 31.27 -15.55 4.13
C GLY A 196 31.72 -14.61 5.25
N VAL A 197 30.81 -13.77 5.74
CA VAL A 197 31.07 -12.85 6.87
C VAL A 197 31.40 -13.63 8.15
N SER A 198 30.69 -14.73 8.43
CA SER A 198 30.95 -15.58 9.59
C SER A 198 32.35 -16.21 9.53
N LEU A 199 32.72 -16.75 8.37
CA LEU A 199 34.04 -17.35 8.17
C LEU A 199 35.15 -16.30 8.30
N LEU A 200 34.97 -15.11 7.74
CA LEU A 200 35.91 -13.99 7.86
C LEU A 200 36.08 -13.57 9.32
N ALA A 201 35.00 -13.51 10.09
CA ALA A 201 35.05 -13.18 11.51
C ALA A 201 35.84 -14.23 12.32
N VAL A 202 35.62 -15.53 12.06
CA VAL A 202 36.39 -16.62 12.70
C VAL A 202 37.87 -16.53 12.36
N LEU A 203 38.20 -16.30 11.09
CA LEU A 203 39.59 -16.12 10.63
C LEU A 203 40.24 -14.89 11.28
N ALA A 204 39.52 -13.79 11.44
CA ALA A 204 40.02 -12.59 12.09
C ALA A 204 40.34 -12.84 13.58
N VAL A 205 39.46 -13.53 14.31
CA VAL A 205 39.71 -13.92 15.71
C VAL A 205 40.93 -14.84 15.80
N PHE A 206 41.04 -15.81 14.90
CA PHE A 206 42.18 -16.71 14.84
C PHE A 206 43.49 -15.96 14.56
N ALA A 207 43.50 -15.03 13.61
CA ALA A 207 44.66 -14.20 13.30
C ALA A 207 45.08 -13.32 14.50
N VAL A 208 44.12 -12.73 15.21
CA VAL A 208 44.39 -11.96 16.44
C VAL A 208 44.98 -12.87 17.53
N TYR A 209 44.44 -14.08 17.70
CA TYR A 209 44.98 -15.05 18.64
C TYR A 209 46.44 -15.41 18.31
N VAL A 210 46.74 -15.73 17.05
CA VAL A 210 48.10 -16.03 16.60
C VAL A 210 49.02 -14.83 16.83
N ALA A 211 48.59 -13.62 16.48
CA ALA A 211 49.37 -12.40 16.69
C ALA A 211 49.66 -12.16 18.19
N LEU A 212 48.68 -12.35 19.08
CA LEU A 212 48.87 -12.25 20.53
C LEU A 212 49.78 -13.34 21.07
N TYR A 213 49.64 -14.57 20.58
CA TYR A 213 50.50 -15.69 20.96
C TYR A 213 51.95 -15.45 20.54
N GLU A 214 52.17 -15.04 19.29
CA GLU A 214 53.49 -14.67 18.77
C GLU A 214 54.10 -13.51 19.57
N TYR A 215 53.32 -12.46 19.80
CA TYR A 215 53.75 -11.31 20.61
C TYR A 215 54.15 -11.72 22.03
N ALA A 216 53.33 -12.54 22.71
CA ALA A 216 53.63 -13.03 24.05
C ALA A 216 54.90 -13.90 24.06
N SER A 217 55.09 -14.75 23.04
CA SER A 217 56.27 -15.58 22.90
C SER A 217 57.54 -14.75 22.66
N TRP A 218 57.47 -13.72 21.80
CA TRP A 218 58.56 -12.80 21.52
C TRP A 218 58.95 -12.01 22.77
N ARG A 219 57.96 -11.51 23.53
CA ARG A 219 58.19 -10.79 24.78
C ARG A 219 58.91 -11.67 25.81
N LYS A 220 58.50 -12.93 25.98
CA LYS A 220 59.18 -13.89 26.87
C LYS A 220 60.64 -14.11 26.48
N ARG A 221 60.92 -14.33 25.18
CA ARG A 221 62.29 -14.49 24.67
C ARG A 221 63.16 -13.26 24.93
N ARG A 222 62.60 -12.05 24.78
CA ARG A 222 63.32 -10.80 25.03
C ARG A 222 63.63 -10.59 26.50
N ALA A 223 62.70 -10.91 27.41
CA ALA A 223 62.93 -10.81 28.85
C ALA A 223 64.01 -11.80 29.33
N ALA A 224 64.02 -13.02 28.83
CA ALA A 224 65.05 -14.02 29.16
C ALA A 224 66.47 -13.58 28.77
N ARG A 225 66.62 -12.83 27.66
CA ARG A 225 67.93 -12.28 27.25
C ARG A 225 68.45 -11.15 28.16
N VAL A 226 67.58 -10.46 28.87
CA VAL A 226 67.97 -9.35 29.77
C VAL A 226 68.33 -9.85 31.17
N VAL A 227 67.76 -10.98 31.59
CA VAL A 227 67.96 -11.57 32.93
C VAL A 227 69.14 -12.56 32.98
N ALA A 228 69.77 -12.87 31.85
CA ALA A 228 71.04 -13.60 31.82
C ALA A 228 72.23 -12.62 31.71
N PRO A 229 72.74 -12.03 32.82
CA PRO A 229 74.08 -11.47 32.82
C PRO A 229 75.08 -12.62 32.71
N GLY A 230 76.22 -12.35 32.08
CA GLY A 230 77.21 -13.35 31.66
C GLY A 230 77.61 -14.38 32.72
N GLY A 231 77.85 -15.60 32.25
CA GLY A 231 78.95 -16.40 32.78
C GLY A 231 80.29 -15.80 32.36
#